data_AF-A0A0D2XIW4-F1
#
_entry.id   AF-A0A0D2XIW4-F1
#
_cell.length_a   1.000
_cell.length_b   1.000
_cell.length_c   1.000
_cell.angle_alpha   90.00
_cell.angle_beta   90.00
_cell.angle_gamma   90.00
#
_symmetry.space_group_name_H-M   'P 1'
#
loop_
_entity.id
_entity.type
_entity.pdbx_description
1 polymer ?
#
loop_
_entity_poly.entity_id
_entity_poly.type
_entity_poly.pdbx_seq_one_letter_code
_entity_poly.pdbx_strand_id
1 'polypeptide(L)'
;MAALANSGQLCIAVKRIYVHESIYDDVLETLASTVKSLPVGDGLESTTVMGPVQNHLQFNRVKSLLADIQSHGLKLVAGSTSPSDAGKGYFITPTVVDNPPDASRIVVEEPFGP
;
A
#
# COMPACT_ATOMS: atom_id res chain seq x y z
N MET A 1 5.69 10.69 0.13
CA MET A 1 4.79 10.85 1.30
C MET A 1 3.31 10.98 0.94
N ALA A 2 2.91 11.57 -0.20
CA ALA A 2 1.49 11.79 -0.53
C ALA A 2 0.59 10.52 -0.56
N ALA A 3 1.11 9.35 -0.93
CA ALA A 3 0.33 8.10 -1.02
C ALA A 3 0.15 7.36 0.32
N LEU A 4 1.16 7.46 1.21
CA LEU A 4 1.33 6.62 2.40
C LEU A 4 1.27 7.40 3.73
N ALA A 5 1.26 8.73 3.69
CA ALA A 5 1.04 9.54 4.88
C ALA A 5 -0.30 9.15 5.54
N ASN A 6 -0.31 9.15 6.88
CA ASN A 6 -1.44 8.66 7.69
C ASN A 6 -1.87 7.23 7.29
N SER A 7 -0.92 6.36 6.96
CA SER A 7 -1.16 5.00 6.48
C SER A 7 -2.12 4.96 5.28
N GLY A 8 -2.01 5.96 4.40
CA GLY A 8 -2.81 6.08 3.19
C GLY A 8 -4.28 6.47 3.41
N GLN A 9 -4.66 6.85 4.62
CA GLN A 9 -6.01 7.29 5.01
C GLN A 9 -6.17 8.80 4.81
N LEU A 10 -6.03 9.24 3.56
CA LEU A 10 -6.18 10.64 3.14
C LEU A 10 -7.02 10.69 1.87
N CYS A 11 -8.06 11.51 1.85
CA CYS A 11 -8.95 11.65 0.68
C CYS A 11 -8.23 12.17 -0.58
N ILE A 12 -7.05 12.79 -0.40
CA ILE A 12 -6.21 13.34 -1.47
C ILE A 12 -4.96 12.49 -1.74
N ALA A 13 -4.89 11.27 -1.17
CA ALA A 13 -3.75 10.40 -1.39
C ALA A 13 -3.65 9.99 -2.85
N VAL A 14 -2.41 10.01 -3.38
CA VAL A 14 -2.13 9.51 -4.72
C VAL A 14 -2.16 7.98 -4.68
N LYS A 15 -3.21 7.37 -5.22
CA LYS A 15 -3.39 5.90 -5.26
C LYS A 15 -3.08 5.26 -6.62
N ARG A 16 -2.95 6.08 -7.67
CA ARG A 16 -2.59 5.67 -9.02
C ARG A 16 -1.49 6.58 -9.52
N ILE A 17 -0.40 6.00 -10.00
CA ILE A 17 0.76 6.73 -10.52
C ILE A 17 0.90 6.33 -11.98
N TYR A 18 0.66 7.27 -12.89
CA TYR A 18 0.87 7.09 -14.32
C TYR A 18 2.26 7.59 -14.68
N VAL A 19 3.07 6.73 -15.27
CA VAL A 19 4.47 6.99 -15.57
C VAL A 19 4.69 6.81 -17.07
N HIS A 20 5.45 7.72 -17.68
CA HIS A 20 5.80 7.61 -19.10
C HIS A 20 6.71 6.39 -19.31
N GLU A 21 6.50 5.65 -20.41
CA GLU A 21 7.21 4.40 -20.70
C GLU A 21 8.73 4.52 -20.65
N SER A 22 9.27 5.66 -21.07
CA SER A 22 10.73 5.91 -21.13
C SER A 22 11.43 5.98 -19.77
N ILE A 23 10.68 6.07 -18.67
CA ILE A 23 11.21 6.12 -17.29
C ILE A 23 10.51 5.13 -16.36
N TYR A 24 9.73 4.19 -16.94
CA TYR A 24 8.86 3.31 -16.16
C TYR A 24 9.64 2.46 -15.14
N ASP A 25 10.66 1.76 -15.62
CA ASP A 25 11.44 0.84 -14.80
C ASP A 25 12.19 1.55 -13.67
N ASP A 26 12.83 2.70 -13.97
CA ASP A 26 13.55 3.50 -12.98
C ASP A 26 12.62 3.99 -11.85
N VAL A 27 11.41 4.44 -12.22
CA VAL A 27 10.41 4.89 -11.24
C VAL A 27 9.86 3.70 -10.44
N LEU A 28 9.58 2.58 -11.10
CA LEU A 28 9.07 1.37 -10.44
C LEU A 28 10.07 0.82 -9.41
N GLU A 29 11.36 0.77 -9.76
CA GLU A 29 12.43 0.38 -8.85
C GLU A 29 12.57 1.34 -7.67
N THR A 30 12.52 2.64 -7.93
CA THR A 30 12.60 3.68 -6.89
C THR A 30 11.40 3.60 -5.94
N LEU A 31 10.19 3.39 -6.46
CA LEU A 31 8.99 3.18 -5.63
C LEU A 31 9.13 1.90 -4.79
N ALA A 32 9.53 0.80 -5.40
CA ALA A 32 9.67 -0.47 -4.70
C ALA A 32 10.71 -0.40 -3.58
N SER A 33 11.87 0.21 -3.82
CA SER A 33 12.93 0.37 -2.82
C SER A 33 12.52 1.31 -1.69
N THR A 34 11.86 2.43 -2.01
CA THR A 34 11.34 3.37 -1.02
C THR A 34 10.29 2.71 -0.12
N VAL A 35 9.37 1.95 -0.71
CA VAL A 35 8.30 1.29 0.05
C VAL A 35 8.85 0.20 0.97
N LYS A 36 9.84 -0.58 0.51
CA LYS A 36 10.49 -1.63 1.32
C LYS A 36 11.28 -1.08 2.50
N SER A 37 11.78 0.16 2.42
CA SER A 37 12.58 0.76 3.49
C SER A 37 11.76 1.49 4.55
N LEU A 38 10.44 1.63 4.38
CA LEU A 38 9.59 2.37 5.31
C LEU A 38 9.46 1.66 6.67
N PRO A 39 9.84 2.32 7.78
CA PRO A 39 9.58 1.80 9.12
C PRO A 39 8.08 1.81 9.44
N VAL A 40 7.50 0.61 9.52
CA VAL A 40 6.12 0.38 9.97
C VAL A 40 6.15 -0.09 11.42
N GLY A 41 5.38 0.55 12.30
CA GLY A 41 5.46 0.24 13.73
C GLY A 41 4.54 1.06 14.61
N ASP A 42 4.77 0.99 15.92
CA ASP A 42 4.02 1.75 16.91
C ASP A 42 4.22 3.27 16.69
N GLY A 43 3.12 4.01 16.59
CA GLY A 43 3.14 5.45 16.35
C GLY A 43 3.71 6.29 17.49
N LEU A 44 3.97 5.69 18.66
CA LEU A 44 4.66 6.34 19.78
C LEU A 44 6.19 6.27 19.65
N GLU A 45 6.72 5.39 18.80
CA GLU A 45 8.15 5.25 18.57
C GLU A 45 8.64 6.32 17.58
N SER A 46 9.72 7.01 17.92
CA SER A 46 10.26 8.12 17.12
C SER A 46 10.83 7.70 15.76
N THR A 47 11.09 6.40 15.59
CA THR A 47 11.60 5.80 14.34
C THR A 47 10.48 5.35 13.40
N THR A 48 9.22 5.30 13.86
CA THR A 48 8.08 4.89 13.05
C THR A 48 7.71 5.98 12.05
N VAL A 49 7.56 5.59 10.80
CA VAL A 49 7.09 6.48 9.72
C VAL A 49 5.64 6.18 9.34
N MET A 50 5.19 4.94 9.56
CA MET A 50 3.82 4.54 9.27
C MET A 50 3.22 3.67 10.38
N GLY A 51 2.07 4.08 10.90
CA GLY A 51 1.30 3.36 11.92
C GLY A 51 0.25 2.41 11.33
N PRO A 52 -0.64 1.87 12.18
CA PRO A 52 -1.74 1.01 11.72
C PRO A 52 -2.84 1.81 11.03
N VAL A 53 -3.77 1.12 10.36
CA VAL A 53 -5.05 1.74 10.00
C VAL A 53 -5.93 1.89 11.25
N GLN A 54 -6.82 2.87 11.23
CA GLN A 54 -7.60 3.34 12.37
C GLN A 54 -8.56 2.34 13.02
N ASN A 55 -9.17 1.41 12.27
CA ASN A 55 -10.19 0.50 12.82
C ASN A 55 -10.30 -0.84 12.08
N HIS A 56 -11.04 -1.78 12.70
CA HIS A 56 -11.23 -3.14 12.20
C HIS A 56 -11.99 -3.20 10.86
N LEU A 57 -12.98 -2.34 10.64
CA LEU A 57 -13.76 -2.33 9.40
C LEU A 57 -12.86 -1.98 8.22
N GLN A 58 -12.04 -0.93 8.37
CA GLN A 58 -11.10 -0.49 7.36
C GLN A 58 -9.96 -1.49 7.14
N PHE A 59 -9.45 -2.09 8.22
CA PHE A 59 -8.51 -3.19 8.14
C PHE A 59 -9.03 -4.34 7.26
N ASN A 60 -10.28 -4.76 7.47
CA ASN A 60 -10.89 -5.81 6.67
C ASN A 60 -11.16 -5.38 5.23
N ARG A 61 -11.52 -4.10 5.00
CA ARG A 61 -11.63 -3.54 3.65
C ARG A 61 -10.32 -3.67 2.90
N VAL A 62 -9.22 -3.20 3.47
CA VAL A 62 -7.88 -3.28 2.84
C VAL A 62 -7.46 -4.73 2.62
N LYS A 63 -7.66 -5.62 3.62
CA LYS A 63 -7.43 -7.06 3.46
C LYS A 63 -8.22 -7.68 2.32
N SER A 64 -9.46 -7.25 2.08
CA SER A 64 -10.27 -7.77 0.98
C SER A 64 -9.72 -7.39 -0.40
N LEU A 65 -9.06 -6.23 -0.52
CA LEU A 65 -8.38 -5.80 -1.74
C LEU A 65 -7.06 -6.55 -1.93
N LEU A 66 -6.30 -6.76 -0.85
CA LEU A 66 -5.08 -7.58 -0.88
C LEU A 66 -5.37 -9.04 -1.26
N ALA A 67 -6.47 -9.61 -0.75
CA ALA A 67 -6.92 -10.95 -1.15
C ALA A 67 -7.33 -11.00 -2.63
N ASP A 68 -7.98 -9.94 -3.13
CA ASP A 68 -8.34 -9.82 -4.55
C ASP A 68 -7.10 -9.81 -5.46
N ILE A 69 -6.11 -8.98 -5.11
CA ILE A 69 -4.79 -8.89 -5.77
C ILE A 69 -4.14 -10.29 -5.84
N GLN A 70 -4.13 -11.02 -4.72
CA GLN A 70 -3.56 -12.37 -4.65
C GLN A 70 -4.34 -13.36 -5.52
N SER A 71 -5.68 -13.35 -5.44
CA SER A 71 -6.54 -14.30 -6.16
C SER A 71 -6.47 -14.14 -7.68
N HIS A 72 -6.23 -12.92 -8.16
CA HIS A 72 -6.07 -12.61 -9.58
C HIS A 72 -4.60 -12.64 -10.04
N GLY A 73 -3.66 -12.97 -9.15
CA GLY A 73 -2.23 -13.05 -9.49
C GLY A 73 -1.63 -11.72 -9.96
N LEU A 74 -2.12 -10.60 -9.44
CA LEU A 74 -1.59 -9.29 -9.80
C LEU A 74 -0.16 -9.13 -9.26
N LYS A 75 0.71 -8.49 -10.05
CA LYS A 75 2.14 -8.40 -9.74
C LYS A 75 2.39 -7.38 -8.62
N LEU A 76 2.98 -7.81 -7.51
CA LEU A 76 3.51 -6.91 -6.49
C LEU A 76 5.00 -6.67 -6.75
N VAL A 77 5.44 -5.42 -6.69
CA VAL A 77 6.88 -5.06 -6.72
C VAL A 77 7.43 -4.73 -5.33
N ALA A 78 6.54 -4.41 -4.39
CA ALA A 78 6.82 -4.24 -2.98
C ALA A 78 5.57 -4.52 -2.13
N GLY A 79 5.78 -4.89 -0.87
CA GLY A 79 4.72 -5.16 0.09
C GLY A 79 4.34 -6.62 0.23
N SER A 80 3.12 -6.87 0.69
CA SER A 80 2.58 -8.19 0.96
C SER A 80 1.06 -8.17 0.85
N THR A 81 0.46 -9.26 0.35
CA THR A 81 -1.00 -9.46 0.42
C THR A 81 -1.47 -9.94 1.79
N SER A 82 -0.53 -10.25 2.69
CA SER A 82 -0.82 -10.58 4.08
C SER A 82 -0.70 -9.33 4.97
N PRO A 83 -1.49 -9.22 6.05
CA PRO A 83 -1.30 -8.16 7.04
C PRO A 83 0.11 -8.16 7.63
N SER A 84 0.53 -6.99 8.10
CA SER A 84 1.86 -6.81 8.71
C SER A 84 1.90 -7.39 10.12
N ASP A 85 3.06 -7.89 10.51
CA ASP A 85 3.41 -8.39 11.84
C ASP A 85 4.05 -7.31 12.74
N ALA A 86 3.96 -6.03 12.36
CA ALA A 86 4.58 -4.90 13.06
C ALA A 86 4.10 -4.65 14.50
N GLY A 87 3.13 -5.41 15.00
CA GLY A 87 2.71 -5.40 16.40
C GLY A 87 1.23 -5.68 16.61
N LYS A 88 0.75 -5.40 17.82
CA LYS A 88 -0.69 -5.48 18.14
C LYS A 88 -1.40 -4.29 17.51
N GLY A 89 -2.33 -4.55 16.58
CA GLY A 89 -3.10 -3.51 15.92
C GLY A 89 -3.48 -3.91 14.50
N TYR A 90 -3.98 -2.94 13.74
CA TYR A 90 -4.44 -3.13 12.37
C TYR A 90 -3.36 -2.71 11.37
N PHE A 91 -2.21 -3.40 11.42
CA PHE A 91 -1.08 -3.08 10.55
C PHE A 91 -1.21 -3.70 9.17
N ILE A 92 -1.02 -2.89 8.14
CA ILE A 92 -0.96 -3.32 6.74
C ILE A 92 0.43 -2.99 6.22
N THR A 93 1.06 -3.94 5.52
CA THR A 93 2.32 -3.68 4.82
C THR A 93 2.05 -2.79 3.61
N PRO A 94 2.72 -1.63 3.48
CA PRO A 94 2.65 -0.78 2.29
C PRO A 94 2.86 -1.59 1.01
N THR A 95 1.97 -1.46 0.04
CA THR A 95 1.97 -2.34 -1.12
C THR A 95 1.97 -1.56 -2.43
N VAL A 96 2.79 -2.00 -3.38
CA VAL A 96 2.83 -1.46 -4.75
C VAL A 96 2.47 -2.57 -5.72
N VAL A 97 1.36 -2.39 -6.43
CA VAL A 97 0.90 -3.28 -7.50
C VAL A 97 1.38 -2.70 -8.83
N ASP A 98 2.07 -3.51 -9.61
CA ASP A 98 2.69 -3.15 -10.88
C ASP A 98 1.74 -3.41 -12.04
N ASN A 99 1.37 -2.34 -12.74
CA ASN A 99 0.52 -2.30 -13.92
C ASN A 99 -0.73 -3.23 -13.85
N PRO A 100 -1.59 -3.12 -12.81
CA PRO A 100 -2.80 -3.91 -12.74
C PRO A 100 -3.79 -3.52 -13.85
N PRO A 101 -4.69 -4.43 -14.30
CA PRO A 101 -5.71 -4.09 -15.28
C PRO A 101 -6.60 -2.94 -14.82
N ASP A 102 -7.04 -2.08 -15.75
CA ASP A 102 -7.87 -0.89 -15.45
C ASP A 102 -9.17 -1.20 -14.71
N ALA A 103 -9.74 -2.38 -14.95
CA ALA A 103 -10.98 -2.84 -14.31
C ALA A 103 -10.77 -3.59 -12.98
N SER A 104 -9.52 -3.78 -12.55
CA SER A 104 -9.23 -4.47 -11.27
C SER A 104 -9.70 -3.64 -10.08
N ARG A 105 -10.11 -4.31 -8.99
CA ARG A 105 -10.67 -3.64 -7.81
C ARG A 105 -9.71 -2.63 -7.20
N ILE A 106 -8.41 -2.93 -7.19
CA ILE A 106 -7.38 -2.02 -6.67
C ILE A 106 -7.28 -0.70 -7.46
N VAL A 107 -7.72 -0.68 -8.73
CA VAL A 107 -7.74 0.52 -9.57
C VAL A 107 -9.04 1.30 -9.44
N VAL A 108 -10.18 0.60 -9.37
CA VAL A 108 -11.52 1.25 -9.43
C VAL A 108 -12.12 1.58 -8.07
N GLU A 109 -11.75 0.86 -7.02
CA GLU A 109 -12.20 1.12 -5.66
C GLU A 109 -11.16 1.95 -4.90
N GLU A 110 -11.63 2.85 -4.02
CA GLU A 110 -10.73 3.53 -3.09
C GLU A 110 -10.31 2.57 -1.96
N PRO A 111 -9.00 2.30 -1.77
CA PRO A 111 -8.54 1.43 -0.69
C PRO A 111 -8.63 2.10 0.68
N PHE A 112 -8.32 3.40 0.73
CA PHE A 112 -8.15 4.17 1.97
C PHE A 112 -7.18 3.50 2.96
N GLY A 113 -6.11 2.91 2.43
CA GLY A 113 -5.05 2.20 3.14
C GLY A 113 -3.72 2.30 2.38
N PRO A 114 -2.63 1.76 2.97
CA PRO A 114 -1.27 1.94 2.46
C PRO A 114 -0.91 0.95 1.34
#